data_AF-A0A353R1E1-F1
#
_entry.id   AF-A0A353R1E1-F1
#
_cell.length_a   1.000
_cell.length_b   1.000
_cell.length_c   1.000
_cell.angle_alpha   90.00
_cell.angle_beta   90.00
_cell.angle_gamma   90.00
#
_symmetry.space_group_name_H-M   'P 1'
#
loop_
_entity.id
_entity.type
_entity.pdbx_description
1 polymer ?
#
loop_
_entity_poly.entity_id
_entity_poly.type
_entity_poly.pdbx_seq_one_letter_code
_entity_poly.pdbx_strand_id
1 'polypeptide(L)'
;MSSFWSLYVVLLTVVNIAAAVWLIRWTAKPRKDEPASTDTTGHVWDGDLTEYNKPMPRWWLYLFYLSIIFSVIYLALYPGLGNFRGLLGWSQVGAYETQIAEAEKSYGPLFQAYAATELAELSRNPEAMETAARLFANTCAGCHGSDAQGGPGFPNLTDGDWLYGAAPETVLETILKGRNGVMPPFGPMLGEEGVRAVTQ
;
A
#
# COMPACT_ATOMS: atom_id res chain seq x y z
N MET A 1 5.28 22.39 -8.50
CA MET A 1 4.23 22.72 -9.50
C MET A 1 4.39 24.17 -9.94
N SER A 2 3.93 24.58 -11.12
CA SER A 2 4.04 26.00 -11.54
C SER A 2 3.20 26.91 -10.64
N SER A 3 3.56 28.18 -10.54
CA SER A 3 2.85 29.15 -9.69
C SER A 3 1.38 29.29 -10.07
N PHE A 4 1.07 29.20 -11.37
CA PHE A 4 -0.32 29.21 -11.87
C PHE A 4 -1.14 28.07 -11.27
N TRP A 5 -0.67 26.82 -11.41
CA TRP A 5 -1.40 25.66 -10.91
C TRP A 5 -1.46 25.62 -9.38
N SER A 6 -0.44 26.15 -8.70
CA SER A 6 -0.47 26.36 -7.26
C SER A 6 -1.59 27.31 -6.84
N LEU A 7 -1.67 28.48 -7.48
CA LEU A 7 -2.71 29.45 -7.16
C LEU A 7 -4.10 28.91 -7.47
N TYR A 8 -4.25 28.22 -8.61
CA TYR A 8 -5.51 27.57 -9.00
C TYR A 8 -6.03 26.61 -7.93
N VAL A 9 -5.18 25.69 -7.45
CA VAL A 9 -5.56 24.73 -6.40
C VAL A 9 -5.91 25.46 -5.10
N VAL A 10 -5.07 26.41 -4.67
CA VAL A 10 -5.31 27.19 -3.44
C VAL A 10 -6.66 27.89 -3.49
N LEU A 11 -6.94 28.60 -4.59
CA LEU A 11 -8.19 29.35 -4.74
C LEU A 11 -9.40 28.42 -4.72
N LEU A 12 -9.39 27.32 -5.49
CA LEU A 12 -10.52 26.40 -5.51
C LEU A 12 -10.77 25.75 -4.15
N THR A 13 -9.73 25.33 -3.44
CA THR A 13 -9.88 24.72 -2.12
C THR A 13 -10.43 25.72 -1.10
N VAL A 14 -9.89 26.93 -1.05
CA VAL A 14 -10.35 27.96 -0.09
C VAL A 14 -11.77 28.40 -0.41
N VAL A 15 -12.10 28.63 -1.68
CA VAL A 15 -13.46 28.99 -2.10
C VAL A 15 -14.43 27.86 -1.80
N ASN A 16 -14.06 26.59 -2.01
CA ASN A 16 -14.91 25.46 -1.68
C ASN A 16 -15.20 25.36 -0.16
N ILE A 17 -14.18 25.52 0.68
CA ILE A 17 -14.35 25.52 2.14
C ILE A 17 -15.25 26.68 2.58
N ALA A 18 -15.03 27.87 2.04
CA ALA A 18 -15.88 29.03 2.31
C ALA A 18 -17.32 28.82 1.83
N ALA A 19 -17.50 28.21 0.66
CA ALA A 19 -18.81 27.87 0.11
C ALA A 19 -19.53 26.82 0.98
N ALA A 20 -18.82 25.85 1.57
CA ALA A 20 -19.41 24.88 2.50
C ALA A 20 -19.94 25.55 3.77
N VAL A 21 -19.15 26.46 4.37
CA VAL A 21 -19.58 27.27 5.53
C VAL A 21 -20.78 28.13 5.17
N TRP A 22 -20.73 28.80 4.01
CA TRP A 22 -21.83 29.63 3.52
C TRP A 22 -23.11 28.82 3.29
N LEU A 23 -22.99 27.66 2.62
CA LEU A 23 -24.11 26.79 2.28
C LEU A 23 -24.83 26.32 3.53
N ILE A 24 -24.09 25.81 4.53
CA ILE A 24 -24.70 25.34 5.79
C ILE A 24 -25.39 26.49 6.52
N ARG A 25 -24.75 27.68 6.55
CA ARG A 25 -25.34 28.84 7.22
C ARG A 25 -26.60 29.33 6.49
N TRP A 26 -26.62 29.20 5.16
CA TRP A 26 -27.78 29.55 4.34
C TRP A 26 -28.93 28.57 4.52
N THR A 27 -28.67 27.26 4.48
CA THR A 27 -29.69 26.21 4.63
C THR A 27 -30.18 26.06 6.07
N ALA A 28 -29.36 26.37 7.06
CA ALA A 28 -29.77 26.34 8.48
C ALA A 28 -30.65 27.54 8.88
N LYS A 29 -30.82 28.54 8.02
CA LYS A 29 -31.60 29.74 8.33
C LYS A 29 -33.08 29.52 7.95
N PRO A 30 -34.03 29.61 8.91
CA PRO A 30 -35.45 29.47 8.60
C PRO A 30 -35.94 30.64 7.74
N ARG A 31 -36.80 30.36 6.77
CA ARG A 31 -37.46 31.38 5.92
C ARG A 31 -38.83 31.73 6.48
N LYS A 32 -39.33 32.91 6.13
CA LYS A 32 -40.60 33.43 6.68
C LYS A 32 -41.82 32.67 6.19
N ASP A 33 -41.74 32.08 5.00
CA ASP A 33 -42.85 31.40 4.33
C ASP A 33 -42.75 29.87 4.44
N GLU A 34 -41.88 29.36 5.32
CA GLU A 34 -41.68 27.93 5.52
C GLU A 34 -42.70 27.34 6.52
N PRO A 35 -43.20 26.12 6.28
CA PRO A 35 -44.10 25.43 7.20
C PRO A 35 -43.40 25.21 8.55
N ALA A 36 -44.20 25.15 9.64
CA ALA A 36 -43.66 24.99 10.98
C ALA A 36 -42.81 23.71 11.10
N SER A 37 -41.85 23.68 12.03
CA SER A 37 -40.91 22.55 12.14
C SER A 37 -41.56 21.21 12.52
N THR A 38 -42.82 21.24 12.95
CA THR A 38 -43.66 20.07 13.25
C THR A 38 -44.42 19.55 12.04
N ASP A 39 -44.48 20.35 10.96
CA ASP A 39 -45.35 20.11 9.83
C ASP A 39 -44.57 19.52 8.64
N THR A 40 -45.31 18.92 7.72
CA THR A 40 -44.76 18.41 6.46
C THR A 40 -44.70 19.52 5.41
N THR A 41 -43.87 19.35 4.38
CA THR A 41 -43.66 20.31 3.29
C THR A 41 -44.85 20.45 2.33
N GLY A 42 -45.98 19.80 2.63
CA GLY A 42 -47.24 19.88 1.88
C GLY A 42 -47.32 19.04 0.60
N HIS A 43 -46.20 18.47 0.14
CA HIS A 43 -46.16 17.60 -1.03
C HIS A 43 -46.17 16.12 -0.60
N VAL A 44 -46.94 15.31 -1.32
CA VAL A 44 -46.99 13.85 -1.13
C VAL A 44 -46.34 13.19 -2.35
N TRP A 45 -45.39 12.31 -2.07
CA TRP A 45 -44.68 11.50 -3.06
C TRP A 45 -45.11 10.05 -2.88
N ASP A 46 -45.31 9.32 -3.97
CA ASP A 46 -45.62 7.87 -3.95
C ASP A 46 -46.77 7.47 -2.98
N GLY A 47 -47.83 8.28 -2.95
CA GLY A 47 -49.07 7.98 -2.20
C GLY A 47 -49.03 8.31 -0.71
N ASP A 48 -47.94 8.05 0.01
CA ASP A 48 -47.86 8.25 1.47
C ASP A 48 -46.55 8.90 1.98
N LEU A 49 -45.54 9.08 1.13
CA LEU A 49 -44.28 9.71 1.54
C LEU A 49 -44.42 11.23 1.61
N THR A 50 -44.11 11.77 2.78
CA THR A 50 -44.09 13.22 3.03
C THR A 50 -42.79 13.60 3.71
N GLU A 51 -42.32 14.82 3.48
CA GLU A 51 -41.06 15.31 4.06
C GLU A 51 -41.35 16.27 5.21
N TYR A 52 -40.65 16.10 6.33
CA TYR A 52 -40.73 17.00 7.48
C TYR A 52 -39.78 18.19 7.33
N ASN A 53 -40.23 19.39 7.72
CA ASN A 53 -39.37 20.57 7.77
C ASN A 53 -38.63 20.71 9.11
N LYS A 54 -37.97 19.64 9.57
CA LYS A 54 -37.25 19.66 10.86
C LYS A 54 -35.88 20.34 10.72
N PRO A 55 -35.44 21.14 11.71
CA PRO A 55 -34.10 21.68 11.71
C PRO A 55 -33.06 20.56 11.82
N MET A 56 -31.91 20.77 11.20
CA MET A 56 -30.78 19.84 11.30
C MET A 56 -30.38 19.60 12.77
N PRO A 57 -30.07 18.36 13.17
CA PRO A 57 -29.63 18.07 14.53
C PRO A 57 -28.38 18.87 14.90
N ARG A 58 -28.40 19.50 16.09
CA ARG A 58 -27.29 20.37 16.54
C ARG A 58 -25.95 19.64 16.62
N TRP A 59 -25.96 18.39 17.09
CA TRP A 59 -24.74 17.57 17.18
C TRP A 59 -24.13 17.32 15.79
N TRP A 60 -24.99 17.10 14.77
CA TRP A 60 -24.56 16.89 13.39
C TRP A 60 -23.94 18.17 12.81
N LEU A 61 -24.56 19.32 13.06
CA LEU A 61 -24.01 20.62 12.66
C LEU A 61 -22.66 20.89 13.32
N TYR A 62 -22.51 20.61 14.61
CA TYR A 62 -21.23 20.76 15.30
C TYR A 62 -20.15 19.85 14.70
N LEU A 63 -20.48 18.58 14.43
CA LEU A 63 -19.55 17.65 13.78
C LEU A 63 -19.11 18.17 12.40
N PHE A 64 -20.04 18.71 11.61
CA PHE A 64 -19.72 19.29 10.31
C PHE A 64 -18.80 20.50 10.44
N TYR A 65 -19.08 21.44 11.35
CA TYR A 65 -18.18 22.60 11.55
C TYR A 65 -16.81 22.17 12.08
N LEU A 66 -16.74 21.16 12.95
CA LEU A 66 -15.48 20.61 13.43
C LEU A 66 -14.64 20.01 12.30
N SER A 67 -15.26 19.32 11.33
CA SER A 67 -14.52 18.77 10.18
C SER A 67 -13.98 19.87 9.27
N ILE A 68 -14.71 20.99 9.10
CA ILE A 68 -14.22 22.19 8.40
C ILE A 68 -13.03 22.80 9.15
N ILE A 69 -13.12 22.96 10.47
CA ILE A 69 -12.02 23.50 11.28
C ILE A 69 -10.80 22.58 11.18
N PHE A 70 -11.01 21.27 11.29
CA PHE A 70 -9.98 20.26 11.15
C PHE A 70 -9.30 20.35 9.78
N SER A 71 -10.06 20.47 8.68
CA SER A 71 -9.49 20.55 7.34
C SER A 71 -8.62 21.79 7.16
N VAL A 72 -9.05 22.95 7.68
CA VAL A 72 -8.26 24.19 7.66
C VAL A 72 -6.97 24.03 8.46
N ILE A 73 -7.04 23.48 9.67
CA ILE A 73 -5.85 23.21 10.49
C ILE A 73 -4.92 22.22 9.77
N TYR A 74 -5.46 21.15 9.20
CA TYR A 74 -4.69 20.13 8.50
C TYR A 74 -3.95 20.72 7.29
N LEU A 75 -4.63 21.53 6.47
CA LEU A 75 -4.03 22.22 5.32
C LEU A 75 -3.02 23.30 5.71
N ALA A 76 -3.10 23.83 6.92
CA ALA A 76 -2.07 24.71 7.47
C ALA A 76 -0.82 23.93 7.90
N LEU A 77 -0.99 22.75 8.50
CA LEU A 77 0.11 21.95 9.04
C LEU A 77 0.84 21.13 7.96
N TYR A 78 0.11 20.56 7.01
CA TYR A 78 0.60 19.61 6.00
C TYR A 78 0.57 20.19 4.58
N PRO A 79 1.36 19.66 3.64
CA PRO A 79 1.26 20.01 2.24
C PRO A 79 -0.12 19.61 1.69
N GLY A 80 -0.73 20.50 0.91
CA GLY A 80 -2.05 20.28 0.29
C GLY A 80 -2.57 21.51 -0.46
N LEU A 81 -2.18 22.71 -0.02
CA LEU A 81 -2.51 23.97 -0.67
C LEU A 81 -1.47 24.35 -1.73
N GLY A 82 -1.56 23.73 -2.90
CA GLY A 82 -0.66 24.01 -4.02
C GLY A 82 0.81 23.71 -3.66
N ASN A 83 1.70 24.69 -3.81
CA ASN A 83 3.12 24.58 -3.43
C ASN A 83 3.39 24.86 -1.94
N PHE A 84 2.37 25.18 -1.13
CA PHE A 84 2.55 25.38 0.30
C PHE A 84 2.93 24.05 0.97
N ARG A 85 4.10 24.02 1.63
CA ARG A 85 4.64 22.81 2.27
C ARG A 85 4.03 22.49 3.64
N GLY A 86 3.11 23.32 4.12
CA GLY A 86 2.65 23.26 5.50
C GLY A 86 3.65 23.87 6.48
N LEU A 87 3.18 24.17 7.70
CA LEU A 87 4.01 24.70 8.79
C LEU A 87 5.00 23.67 9.34
N LEU A 88 4.69 22.38 9.23
CA LEU A 88 5.54 21.30 9.73
C LEU A 88 6.63 20.89 8.73
N GLY A 89 6.57 21.37 7.48
CA GLY A 89 7.52 20.98 6.43
C GLY A 89 7.51 19.48 6.09
N TRP A 90 6.44 18.76 6.46
CA TRP A 90 6.33 17.32 6.28
C TRP A 90 6.22 16.93 4.80
N SER A 91 6.84 15.81 4.43
CA SER A 91 6.60 15.15 3.14
C SER A 91 6.67 13.64 3.29
N GLN A 92 5.92 12.91 2.47
CA GLN A 92 5.95 11.43 2.47
C GLN A 92 7.35 10.87 2.20
N VAL A 93 8.12 11.52 1.31
CA VAL A 93 9.49 11.09 0.96
C VAL A 93 10.44 11.33 2.14
N GLY A 94 10.42 12.51 2.75
CA GLY A 94 11.26 12.79 3.92
C GLY A 94 10.90 11.92 5.14
N ALA A 95 9.62 11.61 5.32
CA ALA A 95 9.18 10.68 6.36
C ALA A 95 9.70 9.25 6.10
N TYR A 96 9.62 8.77 4.85
CA TYR A 96 10.17 7.48 4.45
C TYR A 96 11.69 7.43 4.63
N GLU A 97 12.42 8.45 4.18
CA GLU A 97 13.88 8.54 4.35
C GLU A 97 14.28 8.50 5.83
N THR A 98 13.54 9.21 6.69
CA THR A 98 13.76 9.18 8.14
C THR A 98 13.52 7.78 8.71
N GLN A 99 12.45 7.11 8.29
CA GLN A 99 12.12 5.76 8.73
C GLN A 99 13.18 4.73 8.31
N ILE A 100 13.64 4.79 7.05
CA ILE A 100 14.70 3.92 6.54
C ILE A 100 16.02 4.21 7.26
N ALA A 101 16.37 5.48 7.48
CA ALA A 101 17.60 5.83 8.21
C ALA A 101 17.58 5.31 9.66
N GLU A 102 16.42 5.33 10.33
CA GLU A 102 16.29 4.78 11.68
C GLU A 102 16.33 3.24 11.69
N ALA A 103 15.72 2.61 10.70
CA ALA A 103 15.83 1.17 10.49
C ALA A 103 17.27 0.73 10.20
N GLU A 104 18.01 1.48 9.38
CA GLU A 104 19.42 1.20 9.07
C GLU A 104 20.32 1.32 10.30
N LYS A 105 20.09 2.31 11.19
CA LYS A 105 20.82 2.38 12.46
C LYS A 105 20.57 1.16 13.35
N SER A 106 19.34 0.66 13.34
CA SER A 106 18.91 -0.44 14.22
C SER A 106 19.34 -1.81 13.67
N TYR A 107 19.16 -2.05 12.37
CA TYR A 107 19.35 -3.34 11.73
C TYR A 107 20.62 -3.43 10.88
N GLY A 108 21.15 -2.30 10.40
CA GLY A 108 22.36 -2.25 9.57
C GLY A 108 23.57 -2.94 10.20
N PRO A 109 23.91 -2.71 11.49
CA PRO A 109 25.02 -3.41 12.13
C PRO A 109 24.87 -4.94 12.13
N LEU A 110 23.64 -5.44 12.31
CA LEU A 110 23.34 -6.88 12.28
C LEU A 110 23.55 -7.44 10.86
N PHE A 111 23.00 -6.78 9.84
CA PHE A 111 23.18 -7.20 8.45
C PHE A 111 24.63 -7.11 7.98
N GLN A 112 25.38 -6.10 8.42
CA GLN A 112 26.82 -5.97 8.14
C GLN A 112 27.62 -7.12 8.79
N ALA A 113 27.28 -7.49 10.03
CA ALA A 113 27.91 -8.63 10.70
C ALA A 113 27.63 -9.96 9.95
N TYR A 114 26.39 -10.18 9.52
CA TYR A 114 26.05 -11.35 8.70
C TYR A 114 26.75 -11.34 7.34
N ALA A 115 26.83 -10.19 6.67
CA ALA A 115 27.50 -10.06 5.37
C ALA A 115 29.02 -10.30 5.45
N ALA A 116 29.64 -10.07 6.62
CA ALA A 116 31.05 -10.34 6.86
C ALA A 116 31.35 -11.80 7.27
N THR A 117 30.31 -12.60 7.52
CA THR A 117 30.43 -13.99 7.96
C THR A 117 30.34 -14.94 6.77
N GLU A 118 31.19 -15.96 6.72
CA GLU A 118 31.14 -16.98 5.66
C GLU A 118 29.81 -17.75 5.66
N LEU A 119 29.25 -18.04 4.48
CA LEU A 119 27.92 -18.67 4.35
C LEU A 119 27.79 -19.99 5.11
N ALA A 120 28.84 -20.81 5.09
CA ALA A 120 28.88 -22.10 5.79
C ALA A 120 28.80 -21.95 7.32
N GLU A 121 29.32 -20.84 7.87
CA GLU A 121 29.20 -20.52 9.29
C GLU A 121 27.84 -19.87 9.58
N LEU A 122 27.40 -18.95 8.72
CA LEU A 122 26.14 -18.23 8.88
C LEU A 122 24.92 -19.19 8.88
N SER A 123 24.94 -20.21 8.03
CA SER A 123 23.89 -21.26 7.97
C SER A 123 23.76 -22.10 9.26
N ARG A 124 24.77 -22.07 10.13
CA ARG A 124 24.75 -22.77 11.43
C ARG A 124 24.38 -21.84 12.59
N ASN A 125 24.27 -20.53 12.34
CA ASN A 125 23.89 -19.57 13.36
C ASN A 125 22.35 -19.57 13.51
N PRO A 126 21.80 -19.91 14.69
CA PRO A 126 20.36 -20.02 14.90
C PRO A 126 19.62 -18.67 14.72
N GLU A 127 20.23 -17.56 15.12
CA GLU A 127 19.64 -16.22 14.99
C GLU A 127 19.58 -15.77 13.51
N ALA A 128 20.62 -16.10 12.74
CA ALA A 128 20.65 -15.86 11.31
C ALA A 128 19.61 -16.72 10.59
N MET A 129 19.46 -17.99 10.99
CA MET A 129 18.48 -18.90 10.40
C MET A 129 17.03 -18.50 10.73
N GLU A 130 16.75 -17.95 11.91
CA GLU A 130 15.42 -17.40 12.21
C GLU A 130 15.11 -16.19 11.31
N THR A 131 16.09 -15.31 11.10
CA THR A 131 15.96 -14.17 10.19
C THR A 131 15.75 -14.65 8.74
N ALA A 132 16.52 -15.64 8.31
CA ALA A 132 16.43 -16.24 6.98
C ALA A 132 15.07 -16.94 6.76
N ALA A 133 14.53 -17.63 7.76
CA ALA A 133 13.21 -18.26 7.67
C ALA A 133 12.10 -17.23 7.45
N ARG A 134 12.17 -16.07 8.14
CA ARG A 134 11.23 -14.96 7.91
C ARG A 134 11.39 -14.36 6.52
N LEU A 135 12.62 -14.20 6.04
CA LEU A 135 12.88 -13.73 4.68
C LEU A 135 12.30 -14.71 3.65
N PHE A 136 12.61 -16.00 3.79
CA PHE A 136 12.11 -17.07 2.93
C PHE A 136 10.58 -17.09 2.84
N ALA A 137 9.88 -16.97 3.99
CA ALA A 137 8.42 -16.93 4.02
C ALA A 137 7.84 -15.74 3.23
N ASN A 138 8.51 -14.59 3.22
CA ASN A 138 8.03 -13.39 2.54
C ASN A 138 8.40 -13.34 1.06
N THR A 139 9.56 -13.86 0.67
CA THR A 139 10.11 -13.68 -0.69
C THR A 139 10.15 -14.95 -1.53
N CYS A 140 10.22 -16.13 -0.92
CA CYS A 140 10.51 -17.40 -1.59
C CYS A 140 9.35 -18.41 -1.52
N ALA A 141 8.63 -18.43 -0.39
CA ALA A 141 7.57 -19.42 -0.13
C ALA A 141 6.40 -19.37 -1.12
N GLY A 142 6.18 -18.23 -1.79
CA GLY A 142 5.16 -18.10 -2.84
C GLY A 142 5.38 -19.07 -4.02
N CYS A 143 6.63 -19.47 -4.28
CA CYS A 143 6.99 -20.42 -5.34
C CYS A 143 7.48 -21.75 -4.77
N HIS A 144 8.31 -21.73 -3.73
CA HIS A 144 8.93 -22.93 -3.16
C HIS A 144 8.10 -23.58 -2.04
N GLY A 145 6.89 -23.09 -1.76
CA GLY A 145 6.06 -23.60 -0.67
C GLY A 145 6.53 -23.09 0.71
N SER A 146 5.64 -23.19 1.70
CA SER A 146 5.93 -22.75 3.08
C SER A 146 6.95 -23.64 3.80
N ASP A 147 7.09 -24.88 3.36
CA ASP A 147 8.05 -25.88 3.85
C ASP A 147 9.28 -26.02 2.94
N ALA A 148 9.42 -25.15 1.95
CA ALA A 148 10.48 -25.16 0.94
C ALA A 148 10.53 -26.40 0.04
N GLN A 149 9.47 -27.22 0.01
CA GLN A 149 9.42 -28.46 -0.80
C GLN A 149 8.99 -28.26 -2.25
N GLY A 150 8.62 -27.04 -2.64
CA GLY A 150 8.26 -26.70 -4.01
C GLY A 150 6.90 -27.23 -4.45
N GLY A 151 6.77 -27.46 -5.75
CA GLY A 151 5.54 -27.92 -6.41
C GLY A 151 5.78 -28.13 -7.90
N PRO A 152 4.75 -28.48 -8.70
CA PRO A 152 4.92 -28.65 -10.13
C PRO A 152 5.53 -27.40 -10.79
N GLY A 153 6.74 -27.55 -11.34
CA GLY A 153 7.51 -26.46 -11.95
C GLY A 153 8.44 -25.68 -11.01
N PHE A 154 8.41 -25.95 -9.69
CA PHE A 154 9.25 -25.29 -8.69
C PHE A 154 10.08 -26.32 -7.89
N PRO A 155 11.41 -26.20 -7.86
CA PRO A 155 12.27 -27.16 -7.15
C PRO A 155 11.98 -27.26 -5.65
N ASN A 156 12.19 -28.46 -5.11
CA ASN A 156 12.34 -28.70 -3.68
C ASN A 156 13.73 -28.21 -3.24
N LEU A 157 13.79 -27.39 -2.20
CA LEU A 157 15.04 -26.81 -1.68
C LEU A 157 15.55 -27.54 -0.43
N THR A 158 14.83 -28.58 0.02
CA THR A 158 15.13 -29.34 1.23
C THR A 158 15.78 -30.70 0.95
N ASP A 159 15.79 -31.14 -0.31
CA ASP A 159 16.36 -32.42 -0.71
C ASP A 159 17.83 -32.29 -1.18
N GLY A 160 18.39 -33.41 -1.63
CA GLY A 160 19.75 -33.49 -2.13
C GLY A 160 19.91 -33.18 -3.62
N ASP A 161 18.83 -32.87 -4.34
CA ASP A 161 18.81 -32.82 -5.81
C ASP A 161 18.90 -31.38 -6.34
N TRP A 162 20.12 -30.95 -6.64
CA TRP A 162 20.41 -29.57 -7.06
C TRP A 162 20.69 -29.46 -8.56
N LEU A 163 19.72 -28.95 -9.33
CA LEU A 163 19.83 -28.78 -10.79
C LEU A 163 21.07 -27.97 -11.24
N TYR A 164 21.42 -26.92 -10.49
CA TYR A 164 22.52 -26.03 -10.83
C TYR A 164 23.75 -26.21 -9.93
N GLY A 165 23.70 -27.12 -8.95
CA GLY A 165 24.74 -27.38 -7.96
C GLY A 165 24.39 -26.90 -6.54
N ALA A 166 24.85 -27.65 -5.54
CA ALA A 166 24.52 -27.47 -4.12
C ALA A 166 25.54 -26.62 -3.32
N ALA A 167 26.65 -26.21 -3.95
CA ALA A 167 27.67 -25.42 -3.27
C ALA A 167 27.09 -24.06 -2.83
N PRO A 168 27.41 -23.56 -1.62
CA PRO A 168 26.83 -22.31 -1.10
C PRO A 168 26.96 -21.12 -2.05
N GLU A 169 28.09 -21.01 -2.74
CA GLU A 169 28.37 -19.94 -3.69
C GLU A 169 27.48 -20.05 -4.93
N THR A 170 27.19 -21.28 -5.38
CA THR A 170 26.31 -21.57 -6.51
C THR A 170 24.84 -21.30 -6.18
N VAL A 171 24.43 -21.58 -4.94
CA VAL A 171 23.10 -21.24 -4.43
C VAL A 171 22.96 -19.72 -4.31
N LEU A 172 23.96 -19.03 -3.74
CA LEU A 172 23.98 -17.57 -3.68
C LEU A 172 23.91 -16.94 -5.07
N GLU A 173 24.66 -17.45 -6.04
CA GLU A 173 24.59 -16.98 -7.42
C GLU A 173 23.19 -17.16 -8.01
N THR A 174 22.55 -18.30 -7.75
CA THR A 174 21.18 -18.59 -8.18
C THR A 174 20.18 -17.58 -7.61
N ILE A 175 20.34 -17.18 -6.34
CA ILE A 175 19.48 -16.18 -5.69
C ILE A 175 19.74 -14.77 -6.25
N LEU A 176 21.02 -14.38 -6.42
CA LEU A 176 21.37 -13.02 -6.84
C LEU A 176 21.15 -12.75 -8.33
N LYS A 177 21.42 -13.73 -9.19
CA LYS A 177 21.38 -13.58 -10.66
C LYS A 177 20.17 -14.26 -11.30
N GLY A 178 19.46 -15.10 -10.57
CA GLY A 178 18.42 -15.97 -11.12
C GLY A 178 18.99 -17.10 -11.98
N ARG A 179 18.11 -18.00 -12.43
CA ARG A 179 18.43 -19.10 -13.36
C ARG A 179 17.31 -19.22 -14.40
N ASN A 180 17.69 -19.54 -15.63
CA ASN A 180 16.76 -19.79 -16.74
C ASN A 180 17.10 -21.14 -17.37
N GLY A 181 16.33 -22.17 -17.00
CA GLY A 181 16.45 -23.49 -17.61
C GLY A 181 15.77 -23.53 -18.97
N VAL A 182 16.45 -24.04 -19.99
CA VAL A 182 15.87 -24.22 -21.33
C VAL A 182 16.00 -25.69 -21.71
N MET A 183 14.86 -26.39 -21.75
CA MET A 183 14.75 -27.69 -22.38
C MET A 183 14.30 -27.50 -23.83
N PRO A 184 15.15 -27.76 -24.84
CA PRO A 184 14.76 -27.57 -26.23
C PRO A 184 13.59 -28.48 -26.65
N PRO A 185 12.71 -28.03 -27.56
CA PRO A 185 11.64 -28.88 -28.06
C PRO A 185 12.19 -29.93 -29.02
N PHE A 186 12.29 -31.18 -28.57
CA PHE A 186 12.79 -32.30 -29.39
C PHE A 186 11.75 -32.95 -30.30
N GLY A 187 10.47 -32.60 -30.17
CA GLY A 187 9.37 -33.18 -30.98
C GLY A 187 9.60 -33.12 -32.50
N PRO A 188 9.97 -31.96 -33.08
CA PRO A 188 10.27 -31.87 -34.52
C PRO A 188 11.48 -32.69 -34.98
N MET A 189 12.41 -33.00 -34.07
CA MET A 189 13.68 -33.66 -34.38
C MET A 189 13.58 -35.18 -34.23
N LEU A 190 12.81 -35.67 -33.25
CA LEU A 190 12.66 -37.10 -32.93
C LEU A 190 11.36 -37.72 -33.48
N GLY A 191 10.35 -36.91 -33.82
CA GLY A 191 9.00 -37.40 -34.13
C GLY A 191 8.29 -37.99 -32.89
N GLU A 192 7.02 -38.37 -33.03
CA GLU A 192 6.25 -38.92 -31.89
C GLU A 192 6.86 -40.21 -31.32
N GLU A 193 7.26 -41.15 -32.19
CA GLU A 193 7.82 -42.42 -31.73
C GLU A 193 9.16 -42.23 -31.03
N GLY A 194 10.03 -41.35 -31.54
CA GLY A 194 11.30 -41.05 -30.91
C GLY A 194 11.14 -40.37 -29.55
N VAL A 195 10.16 -39.47 -29.41
CA VAL A 195 9.81 -38.90 -28.10
C VAL A 195 9.32 -39.98 -27.14
N ARG A 196 8.40 -40.85 -27.56
CA ARG A 196 7.90 -41.94 -26.69
C ARG A 196 9.02 -42.86 -26.22
N ALA A 197 9.98 -43.17 -27.09
CA ALA A 197 11.11 -44.05 -26.77
C ALA A 197 12.05 -43.49 -25.70
N VAL A 198 12.17 -42.15 -25.58
CA VAL A 198 13.05 -41.51 -24.56
C VAL A 198 12.30 -41.11 -23.28
N THR A 199 10.99 -41.30 -23.23
CA THR A 199 10.15 -41.00 -22.06
C THR A 199 9.66 -42.24 -21.30
N GLN A 200 9.81 -43.43 -21.89
CA GLN A 200 9.51 -44.72 -21.25
C GLN A 200 10.69 -45.17 -20.40
#